data_AF-A0A2D9CFG0-F1
#
_entry.id   AF-A0A2D9CFG0-F1
#
_cell.length_a   1.000
_cell.length_b   1.000
_cell.length_c   1.000
_cell.angle_alpha   90.00
_cell.angle_beta   90.00
_cell.angle_gamma   90.00
#
_symmetry.space_group_name_H-M   'P 1'
#
loop_
_entity.id
_entity.type
_entity.pdbx_description
1 polymer ?
#
loop_
_entity_poly.entity_id
_entity_poly.type
_entity_poly.pdbx_seq_one_letter_code
_entity_poly.pdbx_strand_id
1 'polypeptide(L)'
;MSNIDGLASEWLKIKAQEKLIIAQRHAIEAQITEALEAKGEGSITHKLELFKVTLTQPVSRKVDPIVWEKVKDKLPEHMRPVKETISADAAGCRYLLEKEPRLWAKVSKAFESKQGKVGVKVEAL
;
A
#
# COMPACT_ATOMS: atom_id res chain seq x y z
N MET A 1 22.12 -4.59 -30.67
CA MET A 1 21.28 -4.59 -29.46
C MET A 1 19.85 -4.40 -29.90
N SER A 2 18.92 -5.24 -29.43
CA SER A 2 17.51 -5.05 -29.76
C SER A 2 17.00 -3.75 -29.15
N ASN A 3 15.94 -3.17 -29.71
CA ASN A 3 15.28 -2.01 -29.12
C ASN A 3 14.90 -2.26 -27.65
N ILE A 4 14.54 -3.50 -27.31
CA ILE A 4 14.17 -3.90 -25.95
C ILE A 4 15.38 -3.94 -25.01
N ASP A 5 16.55 -4.39 -25.48
CA ASP A 5 17.77 -4.38 -24.66
C ASP A 5 18.20 -2.94 -24.31
N GLY A 6 18.01 -2.01 -25.26
CA GLY A 6 18.22 -0.58 -25.04
C GLY A 6 17.28 -0.03 -23.94
N LEU A 7 15.97 -0.29 -24.08
CA LEU A 7 14.97 0.10 -23.08
C LEU A 7 15.23 -0.53 -21.71
N ALA A 8 15.66 -1.79 -21.67
CA ALA A 8 16.02 -2.49 -20.43
C ALA A 8 17.22 -1.84 -19.74
N SER A 9 18.27 -1.48 -20.50
CA SER A 9 19.44 -0.78 -19.97
C SER A 9 19.08 0.60 -19.43
N GLU A 10 18.29 1.37 -20.18
CA GLU A 10 17.82 2.69 -19.74
C GLU A 10 16.95 2.59 -18.50
N TRP A 11 16.06 1.61 -18.44
CA TRP A 11 15.23 1.36 -17.26
C TRP A 11 16.08 1.12 -16.01
N LEU A 12 17.13 0.30 -16.11
CA LEU A 12 18.05 0.04 -14.99
C LEU A 12 18.79 1.31 -14.54
N LYS A 13 19.24 2.14 -15.49
CA LYS A 13 19.89 3.42 -15.18
C LYS A 13 18.95 4.36 -14.43
N ILE A 14 17.72 4.51 -14.91
CA ILE A 14 16.70 5.35 -14.26
C ILE A 14 16.37 4.80 -12.87
N LYS A 15 16.24 3.48 -12.71
CA LYS A 15 15.97 2.84 -11.42
C LYS A 15 17.08 3.11 -10.40
N ALA A 16 18.34 3.12 -10.84
CA ALA A 16 19.47 3.47 -9.99
C ALA A 16 19.43 4.95 -9.56
N GLN A 17 19.11 5.86 -10.49
CA GLN A 17 18.93 7.28 -10.19
C GLN A 17 17.77 7.54 -9.22
N GLU A 18 16.64 6.87 -9.43
CA GLU A 18 15.47 6.94 -8.54
C GLU A 18 15.86 6.56 -7.10
N LYS A 19 16.64 5.48 -6.94
CA LYS A 19 17.14 5.06 -5.62
C LYS A 19 17.98 6.14 -4.94
N LEU A 20 18.87 6.80 -5.68
CA LEU A 20 19.71 7.89 -5.16
C LEU A 20 18.86 9.10 -4.75
N ILE A 21 17.93 9.53 -5.59
CA ILE A 21 17.04 10.67 -5.31
C ILE A 21 16.15 10.39 -4.10
N ILE A 22 15.60 9.18 -3.99
CA ILE A 22 14.80 8.76 -2.84
C ILE A 22 15.63 8.84 -1.55
N ALA A 23 16.87 8.34 -1.58
CA ALA A 23 17.76 8.39 -0.42
C ALA A 23 18.07 9.84 0.00
N GLN A 24 18.35 10.73 -0.96
CA GLN A 24 18.58 12.15 -0.71
C GLN A 24 17.34 12.82 -0.11
N ARG A 25 16.15 12.59 -0.69
CA ARG A 25 14.89 13.12 -0.17
C ARG A 25 14.65 12.67 1.27
N HIS A 26 14.80 11.38 1.57
CA HIS A 26 14.62 10.85 2.93
C HIS A 26 15.61 11.44 3.93
N ALA A 27 16.87 11.68 3.53
CA ALA A 27 17.85 12.33 4.40
C ALA A 27 17.46 13.76 4.76
N ILE A 28 16.91 14.52 3.80
CA ILE A 28 16.38 15.88 4.04
C ILE A 28 15.14 15.82 4.94
N GLU A 29 14.22 14.88 4.69
CA GLU A 29 13.02 14.70 5.50
C GLU A 29 13.35 14.36 6.96
N ALA A 30 14.39 13.57 7.20
CA ALA A 30 14.88 13.27 8.54
C ALA A 30 15.35 14.54 9.26
N GLN A 31 16.15 15.38 8.60
CA GLN A 31 16.60 16.67 9.16
C GLN A 31 15.43 17.61 9.45
N ILE A 32 14.43 17.67 8.57
CA ILE A 32 13.22 18.48 8.78
C ILE A 32 12.43 17.97 10.00
N THR A 33 12.30 16.65 10.15
CA THR A 33 11.56 16.01 11.25
C THR A 33 12.26 16.18 12.59
N GLU A 34 13.59 16.26 12.60
CA GLU A 34 14.38 16.56 13.80
C GLU A 34 14.29 18.05 14.18
N ALA A 35 14.20 18.94 13.20
CA ALA A 35 14.15 20.40 13.43
C ALA A 35 12.77 20.93 13.79
N LEU A 36 11.68 20.24 13.43
CA LEU A 36 10.30 20.68 13.65
C LEU A 36 9.57 19.77 14.62
N GLU A 37 8.68 20.33 15.42
CA GLU A 37 7.80 19.54 16.28
C GLU A 37 6.93 18.60 15.44
N ALA A 38 6.88 17.32 15.84
CA ALA A 38 6.00 16.30 15.30
C ALA A 38 5.06 15.78 16.39
N LYS A 39 3.81 15.47 16.01
CA LYS A 39 2.83 14.84 16.91
C LYS A 39 3.12 13.34 17.04
N GLY A 40 2.75 12.76 18.19
CA GLY A 40 2.75 11.30 18.37
C GLY A 40 1.72 10.56 17.49
N GLU A 41 0.61 11.21 17.15
CA GLU A 41 -0.37 10.74 16.16
C GLU A 41 -1.02 11.95 15.46
N GLY A 42 -1.24 11.83 14.15
CA GLY A 42 -1.92 12.85 13.34
C GLY A 42 -0.96 13.88 12.73
N SER A 43 -1.53 15.00 12.27
CA SER A 43 -0.80 16.00 11.49
C SER A 43 -0.59 17.32 12.23
N ILE A 44 0.55 17.97 11.96
CA ILE A 44 0.88 19.33 12.39
C ILE A 44 1.46 20.11 11.21
N THR A 45 1.10 21.38 11.09
CA THR A 45 1.58 22.28 10.05
C THR A 45 2.39 23.40 10.67
N HIS A 46 3.62 23.59 10.17
CA HIS A 46 4.49 24.72 10.47
C HIS A 46 4.48 25.69 9.28
N LYS A 47 4.30 26.98 9.55
CA LYS A 47 4.47 28.04 8.55
C LYS A 47 5.83 28.69 8.78
N LEU A 48 6.74 28.45 7.84
CA LEU A 48 8.03 29.13 7.76
C LEU A 48 7.88 30.39 6.91
N GLU A 49 8.96 31.14 6.76
CA GLU A 49 8.99 32.38 5.97
C GLU A 49 8.56 32.17 4.52
N LEU A 50 9.08 31.13 3.87
CA LEU A 50 8.82 30.85 2.44
C LEU A 50 7.96 29.61 2.20
N PHE A 51 7.78 28.75 3.21
CA PHE A 51 7.20 27.43 3.01
C PHE A 51 6.21 27.06 4.11
N LYS A 52 5.19 26.30 3.73
CA LYS A 52 4.33 25.59 4.66
C LYS A 52 4.75 24.12 4.69
N VAL A 53 5.22 23.65 5.84
CA VAL A 53 5.64 22.26 6.05
C VAL A 53 4.58 21.56 6.88
N THR A 54 4.12 20.37 6.45
CA THR A 54 3.15 19.57 7.21
C THR A 54 3.73 18.20 7.51
N LEU A 55 3.90 17.90 8.78
CA LEU A 55 4.36 16.60 9.26
C LEU A 55 3.15 15.78 9.71
N THR A 56 3.09 14.52 9.29
CA THR A 56 2.01 13.60 9.66
C THR A 56 2.61 12.32 10.21
N GLN A 57 2.24 11.97 11.44
CA GLN A 57 2.61 10.72 12.07
C GLN A 57 1.43 9.73 11.94
N PRO A 58 1.48 8.78 10.99
CA PRO A 58 0.45 7.77 10.86
C PRO A 58 0.58 6.73 11.98
N VAL A 59 -0.56 6.25 12.48
CA VAL A 59 -0.64 5.09 13.38
C VAL A 59 -1.43 3.99 12.68
N SER A 60 -0.74 2.93 12.29
CA SER A 60 -1.37 1.72 11.75
C SER A 60 -1.77 0.81 12.91
N ARG A 61 -3.05 0.42 12.95
CA ARG A 61 -3.59 -0.52 13.95
C ARG A 61 -3.93 -1.81 13.24
N LYS A 62 -3.32 -2.93 13.66
CA LYS A 62 -3.63 -4.28 13.19
C LYS A 62 -4.32 -5.03 14.31
N VAL A 63 -5.39 -5.75 13.96
CA VAL A 63 -6.13 -6.59 14.91
C VAL A 63 -5.60 -8.01 14.77
N ASP A 64 -5.21 -8.63 15.89
CA ASP A 64 -5.02 -10.07 15.97
C ASP A 64 -6.40 -10.72 16.19
N PRO A 65 -6.92 -11.50 15.24
CA PRO A 65 -8.26 -12.07 15.36
C PRO A 65 -8.39 -13.01 16.57
N ILE A 66 -7.35 -13.79 16.88
CA ILE A 66 -7.39 -14.80 17.94
C ILE A 66 -7.43 -14.12 19.31
N VAL A 67 -6.65 -13.05 19.49
CA VAL A 67 -6.66 -12.27 20.73
C VAL A 67 -7.96 -11.47 20.82
N TRP A 68 -8.42 -10.88 19.71
CA TRP A 68 -9.64 -10.09 19.65
C TRP A 68 -10.87 -10.89 20.12
N GLU A 69 -11.04 -12.12 19.63
CA GLU A 69 -12.14 -13.00 20.03
C GLU A 69 -12.21 -13.23 21.54
N LYS A 70 -11.06 -13.20 22.22
CA LYS A 70 -10.98 -13.38 23.68
C LYS A 70 -11.29 -12.10 24.47
N VAL A 71 -11.23 -10.93 23.84
CA VAL A 71 -11.36 -9.62 24.53
C VAL A 71 -12.53 -8.77 24.04
N LYS A 72 -13.17 -9.12 22.92
CA LYS A 72 -14.27 -8.36 22.30
C LYS A 72 -15.47 -8.14 23.22
N ASP A 73 -15.70 -9.06 24.15
CA ASP A 73 -16.82 -9.00 25.10
C ASP A 73 -16.58 -8.01 26.25
N LYS A 74 -15.37 -7.44 26.36
CA LYS A 74 -15.11 -6.29 27.24
C LYS A 74 -15.68 -4.98 26.72
N LEU A 75 -16.11 -4.95 25.46
CA LEU A 75 -16.71 -3.79 24.82
C LEU A 75 -18.15 -4.11 24.39
N PRO A 76 -19.10 -3.18 24.59
CA PRO A 76 -20.41 -3.28 23.96
C PRO A 76 -20.26 -3.43 22.45
N GLU A 77 -21.14 -4.21 21.82
CA GLU A 77 -21.03 -4.57 20.41
C GLU A 77 -20.91 -3.36 19.48
N HIS A 78 -21.69 -2.30 19.75
CA HIS A 78 -21.69 -1.05 18.99
C HIS A 78 -20.44 -0.17 19.19
N MET A 79 -19.57 -0.48 20.16
CA MET A 79 -18.32 0.24 20.43
C MET A 79 -17.07 -0.54 20.01
N ARG A 80 -17.24 -1.73 19.40
CA ARG A 80 -16.12 -2.56 18.96
C ARG A 80 -15.41 -1.89 17.77
N PRO A 81 -14.10 -1.57 17.86
CA PRO A 81 -13.37 -0.86 16.82
C PRO A 81 -12.89 -1.78 15.69
N VAL A 82 -13.74 -2.72 15.25
CA VAL A 82 -13.44 -3.70 14.20
C VAL A 82 -14.52 -3.61 13.14
N LYS A 83 -14.10 -3.65 11.87
CA LYS A 83 -15.01 -3.69 10.73
C LYS A 83 -14.95 -5.06 10.10
N GLU A 84 -16.11 -5.70 9.95
CA GLU A 84 -16.24 -6.89 9.12
C GLU A 84 -16.44 -6.46 7.66
N THR A 85 -15.64 -7.01 6.76
CA THR A 85 -15.74 -6.70 5.33
C THR A 85 -15.74 -7.98 4.52
N ILE A 86 -16.73 -8.15 3.66
CA ILE A 86 -16.71 -9.18 2.62
C ILE A 86 -15.75 -8.69 1.53
N SER A 87 -14.66 -9.43 1.30
CA SER A 87 -13.67 -9.13 0.26
C SER A 87 -13.56 -10.27 -0.74
N ALA A 88 -13.22 -9.94 -1.99
CA ALA A 88 -12.99 -10.94 -3.01
C ALA A 88 -11.76 -11.81 -2.66
N ASP A 89 -11.94 -13.12 -2.66
CA ASP A 89 -10.84 -14.08 -2.62
C ASP A 89 -10.31 -14.30 -4.04
N ALA A 90 -9.22 -13.63 -4.39
CA ALA A 90 -8.60 -13.74 -5.71
C ALA A 90 -8.14 -15.17 -6.05
N ALA A 91 -7.81 -16.00 -5.06
CA ALA A 91 -7.45 -17.39 -5.31
C ALA A 91 -8.70 -18.22 -5.67
N GLY A 92 -9.76 -18.11 -4.88
CA GLY A 92 -11.05 -18.74 -5.15
C GLY A 92 -11.66 -18.31 -6.49
N CYS A 93 -11.62 -17.01 -6.81
CA CYS A 93 -12.08 -16.50 -8.11
C CYS A 93 -11.31 -17.14 -9.27
N ARG A 94 -9.98 -17.24 -9.19
CA ARG A 94 -9.15 -17.90 -10.22
C ARG A 94 -9.45 -19.39 -10.34
N TYR A 95 -9.57 -20.07 -9.20
CA TYR A 95 -9.89 -21.50 -9.17
C TYR A 95 -11.23 -21.80 -9.84
N LEU A 96 -12.29 -21.06 -9.49
CA LEU A 96 -13.61 -21.24 -10.10
C LEU A 96 -13.62 -20.89 -11.58
N LEU A 97 -12.89 -19.85 -11.99
CA LEU A 97 -12.77 -19.49 -13.39
C LEU A 97 -12.09 -20.60 -14.21
N GLU A 98 -11.05 -21.26 -13.67
CA GLU A 98 -10.29 -22.28 -14.36
C GLU A 98 -10.93 -23.67 -14.31
N LYS A 99 -11.40 -24.10 -13.13
CA LYS A 99 -11.86 -25.48 -12.89
C LYS A 99 -13.37 -25.64 -13.00
N GLU A 100 -14.14 -24.64 -12.58
CA GLU A 100 -15.61 -24.73 -12.47
C GLU A 100 -16.32 -23.50 -13.10
N PRO A 101 -16.09 -23.21 -14.39
CA PRO A 101 -16.52 -21.96 -15.02
C PRO A 101 -18.04 -21.76 -15.03
N ARG A 102 -18.82 -22.85 -15.03
CA ARG A 102 -20.29 -22.80 -14.92
C ARG A 102 -20.76 -22.29 -13.56
N LEU A 103 -20.04 -22.64 -12.49
CA LEU A 103 -20.34 -22.13 -11.14
C LEU A 103 -19.88 -20.68 -11.01
N TRP A 104 -18.69 -20.35 -11.53
CA TRP A 104 -18.21 -18.98 -11.58
C TRP A 104 -19.20 -18.04 -12.27
N ALA A 105 -19.74 -18.41 -13.44
CA ALA A 105 -20.69 -17.59 -14.19
C ALA A 105 -21.96 -17.20 -13.40
N LYS A 106 -22.38 -18.01 -12.40
CA LYS A 106 -23.55 -17.71 -11.57
C LYS A 106 -23.27 -16.58 -10.57
N VAL A 107 -22.04 -16.51 -10.06
CA VAL A 107 -21.63 -15.60 -9.00
C VAL A 107 -20.81 -14.40 -9.50
N SER A 108 -20.22 -14.48 -10.69
CA SER A 108 -19.28 -13.50 -11.24
C SER A 108 -19.86 -12.09 -11.36
N LYS A 109 -21.18 -11.95 -11.55
CA LYS A 109 -21.88 -10.65 -11.56
C LYS A 109 -21.76 -9.85 -10.25
N ALA A 110 -21.42 -10.52 -9.15
CA ALA A 110 -21.17 -9.87 -7.85
C ALA A 110 -19.72 -9.37 -7.70
N PHE A 111 -18.84 -9.67 -8.66
CA PHE A 111 -17.43 -9.31 -8.63
C PHE A 111 -17.10 -8.33 -9.74
N GLU A 112 -16.56 -7.17 -9.38
CA GLU A 112 -15.97 -6.25 -10.34
C GLU A 112 -14.52 -6.68 -10.62
N SER A 113 -14.17 -6.89 -11.89
CA SER A 113 -12.81 -7.21 -12.31
C SER A 113 -12.30 -6.13 -13.26
N LYS A 114 -11.21 -5.47 -12.86
CA LYS A 114 -10.47 -4.52 -13.71
C LYS A 114 -9.07 -5.05 -13.92
N GLN A 115 -8.59 -5.02 -15.15
CA GLN A 115 -7.20 -5.38 -15.43
C GLN A 115 -6.28 -4.34 -14.81
N GLY A 116 -5.39 -4.79 -13.94
CA GLY A 116 -4.36 -3.93 -13.35
C GLY A 116 -3.31 -3.50 -14.37
N LYS A 117 -2.56 -2.45 -14.04
CA LYS A 117 -1.41 -2.02 -14.83
C LYS A 117 -0.37 -3.15 -14.92
N VAL A 118 0.23 -3.34 -16.10
CA VAL A 118 1.35 -4.28 -16.30
C VAL A 118 2.53 -3.88 -15.42
N GLY A 119 3.04 -4.82 -14.64
CA GLY A 119 4.29 -4.66 -13.89
C GLY A 119 5.49 -5.02 -14.77
N VAL A 120 6.48 -4.12 -14.84
CA VAL A 120 7.74 -4.35 -15.54
C VAL A 120 8.86 -4.47 -14.51
N LYS A 121 9.61 -5.57 -14.56
CA LYS A 121 10.82 -5.81 -13.77
C LYS A 121 11.95 -6.15 -14.74
N VAL A 122 13.06 -5.42 -14.67
CA VAL A 122 14.26 -5.67 -15.48
C VAL A 122 15.40 -6.03 -14.53
N GLU A 123 16.13 -7.10 -14.86
CA GLU A 123 17.32 -7.57 -14.15
C GLU A 123 18.42 -7.80 -15.18
N ALA A 124 19.66 -7.44 -14.85
CA ALA A 124 20.82 -7.76 -15.70
C ALA A 124 21.10 -9.27 -15.61
N LEU A 125 21.45 -9.87 -16.74
CA LEU A 125 21.92 -11.25 -16.82
C LEU A 125 23.39 -11.36 -16.36
#